data_AF-A0A8T2QTJ6-F1
#
_entry.id   AF-A0A8T2QTJ6-F1
#
_cell.length_a   1.000
_cell.length_b   1.000
_cell.length_c   1.000
_cell.angle_alpha   90.00
_cell.angle_beta   90.00
_cell.angle_gamma   90.00
#
_symmetry.space_group_name_H-M   'P 1'
#
loop_
_entity.id
_entity.type
_entity.pdbx_description
1 polymer ?
#
loop_
_entity_poly.entity_id
_entity_poly.type
_entity_poly.pdbx_seq_one_letter_code
_entity_poly.pdbx_strand_id
1 'polypeptide(L)'
;MTSIQANVNQGNQMVVDCIPAAARTLHESGMLSLRLHPRHAALQEDLCQWARDNLWDVLTESEIGKIHTAAYGWLACSFWSRSASYQRSLTLLKLMYWFITFDDAIDNSSRMSSDPTEAESYCALFLDIVFRHGRKSTKTRPELLKEAKHKYSSSEVLPLRLGAEWWEDMKRDGMPISQQARFEAAATEYVMAQVQTVRWNEQLALKGKAPSLPDYITVRRVAVGAPLCIVASEYDLGIDLDIDILLDPLVQALQAAVSDHVAWINDILSFPKELRLGEVLNLVCLLPIHNNPCAASGLDPAAALNGNEGGRSSFGAAACRAWEMTASRHEECVGLASRIMDSPHLSANPNMEDYVRAICSIAAGNWAWSLKCNRYIDPPATSE
;
A
#
# COMPACT_ATOMS: atom_id res chain seq x y z
N MET A 1 -11.03 19.51 -23.78
CA MET A 1 -11.28 19.12 -22.37
C MET A 1 -12.51 18.22 -22.23
N THR A 2 -13.57 18.39 -23.03
CA THR A 2 -14.80 17.57 -23.01
C THR A 2 -14.63 16.10 -23.46
N SER A 3 -13.70 15.78 -24.37
CA SER A 3 -13.49 14.38 -24.81
C SER A 3 -12.76 13.51 -23.78
N ILE A 4 -11.90 14.13 -22.97
CA ILE A 4 -11.11 13.44 -21.93
C ILE A 4 -12.06 12.99 -20.81
N GLN A 5 -12.93 13.87 -20.30
CA GLN A 5 -13.91 13.52 -19.25
C GLN A 5 -14.88 12.40 -19.66
N ALA A 6 -15.35 12.37 -20.91
CA ALA A 6 -16.21 11.28 -21.39
C ALA A 6 -15.47 9.92 -21.40
N ASN A 7 -14.18 9.92 -21.75
CA ASN A 7 -13.33 8.73 -21.73
C ASN A 7 -12.99 8.28 -20.30
N VAL A 8 -12.94 9.21 -19.33
CA VAL A 8 -12.67 8.93 -17.91
C VAL A 8 -13.81 8.16 -17.23
N ASN A 9 -15.05 8.58 -17.44
CA ASN A 9 -16.21 7.84 -16.91
C ASN A 9 -16.32 6.45 -17.54
N GLN A 10 -15.92 6.30 -18.81
CA GLN A 10 -15.89 5.00 -19.49
C GLN A 10 -14.77 4.08 -18.98
N GLY A 11 -13.59 4.61 -18.65
CA GLY A 11 -12.48 3.82 -18.09
C GLY A 11 -12.77 3.29 -16.68
N ASN A 12 -13.37 4.11 -15.82
CA ASN A 12 -13.86 3.68 -14.51
C ASN A 12 -14.97 2.62 -14.65
N GLN A 13 -15.92 2.83 -15.55
CA GLN A 13 -17.00 1.86 -15.80
C GLN A 13 -16.44 0.52 -16.32
N MET A 14 -15.44 0.55 -17.22
CA MET A 14 -14.80 -0.66 -17.75
C MET A 14 -14.18 -1.53 -16.65
N VAL A 15 -13.39 -0.94 -15.75
CA VAL A 15 -12.78 -1.68 -14.62
C VAL A 15 -13.85 -2.23 -13.68
N VAL A 16 -14.86 -1.41 -13.39
CA VAL A 16 -16.00 -1.79 -12.54
C VAL A 16 -16.80 -2.93 -13.16
N ASP A 17 -16.97 -2.96 -14.48
CA ASP A 17 -17.70 -4.00 -15.21
C ASP A 17 -16.93 -5.33 -15.24
N CYS A 18 -15.59 -5.29 -15.20
CA CYS A 18 -14.75 -6.50 -15.10
C CYS A 18 -14.90 -7.23 -13.75
N ILE A 19 -15.30 -6.52 -12.68
CA ILE A 19 -15.47 -7.09 -11.34
C ILE A 19 -16.90 -7.67 -11.24
N PRO A 20 -17.05 -9.02 -11.15
CA PRO A 20 -18.35 -9.65 -11.04
C PRO A 20 -19.15 -9.10 -9.85
N ALA A 21 -20.47 -8.96 -9.99
CA ALA A 21 -21.31 -8.45 -8.90
C ALA A 21 -21.14 -9.26 -7.59
N ALA A 22 -21.02 -10.59 -7.70
CA ALA A 22 -20.76 -11.47 -6.56
C ALA A 22 -19.41 -11.24 -5.88
N ALA A 23 -18.42 -10.69 -6.60
CA ALA A 23 -17.11 -10.41 -6.04
C ALA A 23 -17.11 -9.20 -5.09
N ARG A 24 -18.07 -8.29 -5.27
CA ARG A 24 -18.20 -7.08 -4.45
C ARG A 24 -18.55 -7.41 -3.00
N THR A 25 -19.14 -8.56 -2.75
CA THR A 25 -19.56 -9.03 -1.42
C THR A 25 -18.62 -10.08 -0.82
N LEU A 26 -17.48 -10.39 -1.46
CA LEU A 26 -16.51 -11.38 -0.94
C LEU A 26 -15.96 -11.03 0.45
N HIS A 27 -15.98 -9.75 0.81
CA HIS A 27 -15.56 -9.29 2.14
C HIS A 27 -16.68 -9.39 3.19
N GLU A 28 -17.90 -9.81 2.85
CA GLU A 28 -19.02 -9.84 3.81
C GLU A 28 -19.05 -11.12 4.65
N SER A 29 -18.40 -12.21 4.19
CA SER A 29 -18.42 -13.50 4.87
C SER A 29 -17.16 -14.33 4.61
N GLY A 30 -16.93 -15.36 5.43
CA GLY A 30 -15.79 -16.26 5.27
C GLY A 30 -14.50 -15.77 5.95
N MET A 31 -13.37 -16.36 5.54
CA MET A 31 -12.07 -16.10 6.17
C MET A 31 -11.56 -14.67 5.92
N LEU A 32 -11.79 -14.14 4.72
CA LEU A 32 -11.47 -12.76 4.34
C LEU A 32 -12.68 -11.84 4.58
N SER A 33 -13.36 -12.02 5.72
CA SER A 33 -14.46 -11.13 6.11
C SER A 33 -13.92 -9.83 6.69
N LEU A 34 -14.51 -8.72 6.26
CA LEU A 34 -14.27 -7.39 6.80
C LEU A 34 -14.64 -7.36 8.27
N ARG A 35 -13.69 -6.87 9.07
CA ARG A 35 -13.94 -6.44 10.44
C ARG A 35 -13.47 -5.02 10.57
N LEU A 36 -14.13 -4.27 11.45
CA LEU A 36 -13.78 -2.89 11.73
C LEU A 36 -13.58 -2.73 13.23
N HIS A 37 -12.53 -2.02 13.61
CA HIS A 37 -12.27 -1.73 15.02
C HIS A 37 -13.51 -1.07 15.67
N PRO A 38 -14.00 -1.56 16.82
CA PRO A 38 -15.22 -1.04 17.45
C PRO A 38 -15.16 0.46 17.76
N ARG A 39 -13.95 0.99 17.98
CA ARG A 39 -13.69 2.40 18.28
C ARG A 39 -13.16 3.22 17.10
N HIS A 40 -13.35 2.76 15.86
CA HIS A 40 -12.77 3.41 14.67
C HIS A 40 -13.10 4.92 14.55
N ALA A 41 -14.32 5.34 14.90
CA ALA A 41 -14.70 6.76 14.86
C ALA A 41 -13.88 7.60 15.86
N ALA A 42 -13.79 7.16 17.12
CA ALA A 42 -12.99 7.83 18.14
C ALA A 42 -11.49 7.82 17.78
N LEU A 43 -10.98 6.71 17.24
CA LEU A 43 -9.58 6.61 16.80
C LEU A 43 -9.27 7.58 15.65
N GLN A 44 -10.20 7.76 14.71
CA GLN A 44 -10.07 8.72 13.62
C GLN A 44 -10.05 10.17 14.14
N GLU A 45 -10.92 10.50 15.08
CA GLU A 45 -10.95 11.81 15.73
C GLU A 45 -9.64 12.07 16.50
N ASP A 46 -9.17 11.10 17.26
CA ASP A 46 -7.92 11.19 18.02
C ASP A 46 -6.69 11.30 17.13
N LEU A 47 -6.66 10.61 15.98
CA LEU A 47 -5.60 10.78 14.98
C LEU A 47 -5.59 12.21 14.44
N CYS A 48 -6.75 12.76 14.09
CA CYS A 48 -6.87 14.13 13.60
C CYS A 48 -6.45 15.13 14.69
N GLN A 49 -6.87 14.92 15.93
CA GLN A 49 -6.48 15.77 17.05
C GLN A 49 -4.97 15.71 17.30
N TRP A 50 -4.40 14.50 17.34
CA TRP A 50 -2.97 14.32 17.45
C TRP A 50 -2.21 15.03 16.31
N ALA A 51 -2.70 14.94 15.07
CA ALA A 51 -2.11 15.62 13.93
C ALA A 51 -2.15 17.15 14.08
N ARG A 52 -3.24 17.74 14.60
CA ARG A 52 -3.29 19.18 14.91
C ARG A 52 -2.26 19.55 15.96
N ASP A 53 -2.17 18.79 17.03
CA ASP A 53 -1.31 19.14 18.17
C ASP A 53 0.18 19.00 17.83
N ASN A 54 0.52 18.05 16.95
CA ASN A 54 1.90 17.69 16.68
C ASN A 54 2.39 18.16 15.32
N LEU A 55 1.56 18.20 14.30
CA LEU A 55 1.99 18.38 12.91
C LEU A 55 1.56 19.73 12.29
N TRP A 56 1.04 20.67 13.07
CA TRP A 56 0.59 21.97 12.52
C TRP A 56 1.71 22.77 11.83
N ASP A 57 2.99 22.52 12.16
CA ASP A 57 4.13 23.16 11.49
C ASP A 57 4.37 22.62 10.07
N VAL A 58 3.70 21.53 9.69
CA VAL A 58 3.84 20.86 8.39
C VAL A 58 2.50 20.57 7.69
N LEU A 59 1.37 20.61 8.41
CA LEU A 59 0.03 20.34 7.90
C LEU A 59 -0.92 21.51 8.12
N THR A 60 -1.74 21.79 7.12
CA THR A 60 -2.89 22.69 7.17
C THR A 60 -4.16 21.96 7.63
N GLU A 61 -5.15 22.69 8.14
CA GLU A 61 -6.48 22.11 8.44
C GLU A 61 -7.13 21.46 7.20
N SER A 62 -6.86 21.98 6.00
CA SER A 62 -7.34 21.36 4.76
C SER A 62 -6.71 19.97 4.55
N GLU A 63 -5.41 19.82 4.78
CA GLU A 63 -4.73 18.53 4.65
C GLU A 63 -5.18 17.54 5.72
N ILE A 64 -5.40 17.99 6.96
CA ILE A 64 -5.99 17.15 8.02
C ILE A 64 -7.42 16.73 7.63
N GLY A 65 -8.20 17.63 7.02
CA GLY A 65 -9.51 17.31 6.45
C GLY A 65 -9.46 16.23 5.37
N LYS A 66 -8.42 16.22 4.51
CA LYS A 66 -8.23 15.20 3.47
C LYS A 66 -8.02 13.80 4.05
N ILE A 67 -7.31 13.70 5.19
CA ILE A 67 -7.12 12.43 5.92
C ILE A 67 -8.47 11.81 6.26
N HIS A 68 -9.39 12.64 6.75
CA HIS A 68 -10.73 12.22 7.13
C HIS A 68 -11.56 11.81 5.90
N THR A 69 -11.55 12.59 4.82
CA THR A 69 -12.36 12.30 3.61
C THR A 69 -11.91 11.07 2.85
N ALA A 70 -10.61 10.74 2.88
CA ALA A 70 -10.08 9.55 2.24
C ALA A 70 -10.24 8.27 3.09
N ALA A 71 -10.80 8.41 4.30
CA ALA A 71 -11.11 7.30 5.21
C ALA A 71 -9.87 6.43 5.54
N TYR A 72 -8.69 7.03 5.68
CA TYR A 72 -7.46 6.28 5.94
C TYR A 72 -7.39 5.70 7.35
N GLY A 73 -7.96 6.36 8.36
CA GLY A 73 -8.10 5.76 9.68
C GLY A 73 -9.14 4.63 9.68
N TRP A 74 -10.15 4.68 8.80
CA TRP A 74 -11.05 3.54 8.58
C TRP A 74 -10.29 2.35 7.98
N LEU A 75 -9.41 2.58 7.00
CA LEU A 75 -8.55 1.54 6.42
C LEU A 75 -7.65 0.90 7.49
N ALA A 76 -6.97 1.71 8.32
CA ALA A 76 -6.18 1.20 9.43
C ALA A 76 -7.02 0.34 10.39
N CYS A 77 -8.22 0.83 10.75
CA CYS A 77 -9.13 0.12 11.64
C CYS A 77 -9.73 -1.15 11.03
N SER A 78 -9.69 -1.33 9.71
CA SER A 78 -10.13 -2.55 9.06
C SER A 78 -9.02 -3.59 8.93
N PHE A 79 -7.75 -3.16 8.86
CA PHE A 79 -6.59 -4.05 8.93
C PHE A 79 -6.39 -4.58 10.35
N TRP A 80 -6.46 -3.67 11.32
CA TRP A 80 -6.09 -3.90 12.72
C TRP A 80 -7.29 -3.73 13.64
N SER A 81 -8.30 -4.58 13.42
CA SER A 81 -9.58 -4.50 14.14
C SER A 81 -9.57 -5.17 15.51
N ARG A 82 -8.50 -5.90 15.86
CA ARG A 82 -8.42 -6.80 17.03
C ARG A 82 -7.40 -6.31 18.08
N SER A 83 -7.14 -5.01 18.09
CA SER A 83 -6.05 -4.40 18.86
C SER A 83 -6.06 -4.77 20.34
N ALA A 84 -4.89 -5.14 20.86
CA ALA A 84 -4.62 -5.42 22.26
C ALA A 84 -4.75 -4.17 23.14
N SER A 85 -4.58 -2.97 22.56
CA SER A 85 -4.83 -1.72 23.29
C SER A 85 -5.14 -0.56 22.35
N TYR A 86 -5.87 0.42 22.89
CA TYR A 86 -6.19 1.66 22.18
C TYR A 86 -4.94 2.43 21.70
N GLN A 87 -3.89 2.42 22.51
CA GLN A 87 -2.63 3.12 22.22
C GLN A 87 -1.92 2.51 21.00
N ARG A 88 -1.96 1.18 20.88
CA ARG A 88 -1.43 0.47 19.72
C ARG A 88 -2.23 0.78 18.47
N SER A 89 -3.56 0.81 18.56
CA SER A 89 -4.41 1.22 17.45
C SER A 89 -4.05 2.63 16.95
N LEU A 90 -3.91 3.60 17.85
CA LEU A 90 -3.53 4.97 17.48
C LEU A 90 -2.15 5.02 16.80
N THR A 91 -1.19 4.22 17.29
CA THR A 91 0.14 4.08 16.67
C THR A 91 0.05 3.52 15.25
N LEU A 92 -0.77 2.49 15.04
CA LEU A 92 -1.00 1.89 13.73
C LEU A 92 -1.76 2.82 12.76
N LEU A 93 -2.61 3.70 13.27
CA LEU A 93 -3.22 4.78 12.49
C LEU A 93 -2.18 5.78 11.98
N LYS A 94 -1.18 6.13 12.81
CA LYS A 94 -0.04 6.97 12.38
C LYS A 94 0.80 6.25 11.32
N LEU A 95 1.02 4.95 11.45
CA LEU A 95 1.71 4.13 10.45
C LEU A 95 0.94 4.11 9.12
N MET A 96 -0.39 3.93 9.14
CA MET A 96 -1.20 3.98 7.93
C MET A 96 -1.09 5.35 7.26
N TYR A 97 -1.17 6.43 8.04
CA TYR A 97 -1.01 7.78 7.52
C TYR A 97 0.39 8.02 6.94
N TRP A 98 1.41 7.42 7.56
CA TRP A 98 2.77 7.43 7.03
C TRP A 98 2.87 6.77 5.66
N PHE A 99 2.26 5.60 5.42
CA PHE A 99 2.31 4.95 4.10
C PHE A 99 1.85 5.90 2.99
N ILE A 100 0.72 6.56 3.20
CA ILE A 100 0.12 7.47 2.22
C ILE A 100 1.02 8.68 1.97
N THR A 101 1.51 9.30 3.03
CA THR A 101 2.34 10.52 2.92
C THR A 101 3.74 10.21 2.40
N PHE A 102 4.27 9.01 2.66
CA PHE A 102 5.56 8.57 2.13
C PHE A 102 5.48 8.27 0.63
N ASP A 103 4.45 7.54 0.21
CA ASP A 103 4.10 7.27 -1.20
C ASP A 103 3.95 8.61 -1.96
N ASP A 104 3.10 9.52 -1.44
CA ASP A 104 2.88 10.84 -2.03
C ASP A 104 4.16 11.70 -2.07
N ALA A 105 5.04 11.58 -1.08
CA ALA A 105 6.28 12.35 -1.04
C ALA A 105 7.23 11.95 -2.17
N ILE A 106 7.29 10.67 -2.54
CA ILE A 106 8.12 10.19 -3.65
C ILE A 106 7.44 10.48 -4.99
N ASP A 107 6.18 10.08 -5.14
CA ASP A 107 5.48 10.10 -6.43
C ASP A 107 5.14 11.52 -6.91
N ASN A 108 4.73 12.41 -5.99
CA ASN A 108 4.39 13.80 -6.35
C ASN A 108 5.60 14.74 -6.32
N SER A 109 6.77 14.27 -5.89
CA SER A 109 7.97 15.09 -5.87
C SER A 109 8.48 15.35 -7.28
N SER A 110 8.75 16.61 -7.62
CA SER A 110 9.35 17.01 -8.90
C SER A 110 10.80 16.54 -9.09
N ARG A 111 11.46 16.06 -8.02
CA ARG A 111 12.85 15.59 -8.04
C ARG A 111 12.91 14.06 -7.97
N MET A 112 12.38 13.48 -6.91
CA MET A 112 12.47 12.04 -6.61
C MET A 112 11.68 11.13 -7.55
N SER A 113 10.53 11.56 -8.09
CA SER A 113 9.68 10.69 -8.94
C SER A 113 10.35 10.22 -10.23
N SER A 114 11.38 10.95 -10.68
CA SER A 114 12.13 10.66 -11.92
C SER A 114 13.65 10.61 -11.74
N ASP A 115 14.16 10.82 -10.53
CA ASP A 115 15.59 10.71 -10.19
C ASP A 115 15.80 9.63 -9.12
N PRO A 116 16.24 8.42 -9.51
CA PRO A 116 16.53 7.34 -8.58
C PRO A 116 17.55 7.68 -7.51
N THR A 117 18.51 8.58 -7.79
CA THR A 117 19.57 8.94 -6.85
C THR A 117 19.01 9.81 -5.73
N GLU A 118 18.10 10.74 -6.06
CA GLU A 118 17.41 11.55 -5.06
C GLU A 118 16.43 10.72 -4.24
N ALA A 119 15.68 9.80 -4.87
CA ALA A 119 14.81 8.86 -4.16
C ALA A 119 15.61 7.97 -3.19
N GLU A 120 16.74 7.42 -3.64
CA GLU A 120 17.62 6.59 -2.80
C GLU A 120 18.19 7.39 -1.61
N SER A 121 18.60 8.64 -1.86
CA SER A 121 19.10 9.53 -0.80
C SER A 121 18.03 9.84 0.25
N TYR A 122 16.78 10.04 -0.18
CA TYR A 122 15.66 10.30 0.70
C TYR A 122 15.25 9.06 1.50
N CYS A 123 15.18 7.88 0.87
CA CYS A 123 14.92 6.62 1.55
C CYS A 123 16.04 6.29 2.57
N ALA A 124 17.30 6.55 2.24
CA ALA A 124 18.41 6.39 3.18
C ALA A 124 18.27 7.34 4.39
N LEU A 125 17.90 8.60 4.16
CA LEU A 125 17.63 9.57 5.23
C LEU A 125 16.48 9.12 6.14
N PHE A 126 15.40 8.57 5.56
CA PHE A 126 14.30 7.97 6.32
C PHE A 126 14.81 6.85 7.24
N LEU A 127 15.60 5.90 6.71
CA LEU A 127 16.13 4.79 7.51
C LEU A 127 17.06 5.25 8.64
N ASP A 128 17.89 6.27 8.39
CA ASP A 128 18.74 6.89 9.41
C ASP A 128 17.92 7.58 10.51
N ILE A 129 16.85 8.31 10.15
CA ILE A 129 15.98 9.04 11.08
C ILE A 129 15.17 8.07 11.95
N VAL A 130 14.56 7.06 11.34
CA VAL A 130 13.62 6.16 12.01
C VAL A 130 14.37 5.07 12.76
N PHE A 131 15.12 4.23 12.04
CA PHE A 131 15.71 3.01 12.57
C PHE A 131 17.19 3.18 13.00
N ARG A 132 17.86 4.26 12.55
CA ARG A 132 19.32 4.42 12.65
C ARG A 132 20.10 3.31 11.95
N HIS A 133 19.53 2.77 10.87
CA HIS A 133 20.11 1.68 10.12
C HIS A 133 21.40 2.11 9.41
N GLY A 134 22.42 1.26 9.39
CA GLY A 134 23.65 1.52 8.62
C GLY A 134 24.57 2.62 9.14
N ARG A 135 24.23 3.34 10.24
CA ARG A 135 25.00 4.39 10.96
C ARG A 135 26.13 5.04 10.14
N LYS A 136 25.83 5.51 8.92
CA LYS A 136 26.77 6.30 8.13
C LYS A 136 26.85 7.72 8.69
N SER A 137 25.77 8.18 9.32
CA SER A 137 25.67 9.48 9.96
C SER A 137 25.94 9.41 11.47
N THR A 138 26.80 10.30 11.97
CA THR A 138 27.01 10.52 13.42
C THR A 138 26.01 11.51 14.01
N LYS A 139 25.10 12.07 13.19
CA LYS A 139 24.15 13.10 13.60
C LYS A 139 22.98 12.50 14.38
N THR A 140 22.44 13.29 15.28
CA THR A 140 21.22 12.99 16.02
C THR A 140 19.97 13.14 15.14
N ARG A 141 18.87 12.49 15.52
CA ARG A 141 17.59 12.60 14.80
C ARG A 141 17.11 14.07 14.63
N PRO A 142 17.17 14.94 15.66
CA PRO A 142 16.82 16.36 15.49
C PRO A 142 17.69 17.10 14.46
N GLU A 143 18.99 16.79 14.41
CA GLU A 143 19.91 17.38 13.42
C GLU A 143 19.56 16.92 12.00
N LEU A 144 19.29 15.63 11.80
CA LEU A 144 18.86 15.09 10.51
C LEU A 144 17.52 15.69 10.03
N LEU A 145 16.54 15.81 10.93
CA LEU A 145 15.26 16.46 10.61
C LEU A 145 15.43 17.94 10.27
N LYS A 146 16.34 18.65 10.95
CA LYS A 146 16.66 20.04 10.63
C LYS A 146 17.28 20.16 9.24
N GLU A 147 18.18 19.25 8.87
CA GLU A 147 18.75 19.21 7.52
C GLU A 147 17.70 18.87 6.45
N ALA A 148 16.81 17.91 6.76
CA ALA A 148 15.69 17.58 5.88
C ALA A 148 14.83 18.82 5.60
N LYS A 149 14.51 19.64 6.62
CA LYS A 149 13.76 20.90 6.48
C LYS A 149 14.44 21.95 5.59
N HIS A 150 15.75 21.86 5.37
CA HIS A 150 16.46 22.75 4.45
C HIS A 150 16.47 22.22 3.00
N LYS A 151 16.34 20.91 2.80
CA LYS A 151 16.42 20.26 1.48
C LYS A 151 15.07 19.94 0.87
N TYR A 152 14.09 19.58 1.69
CA TYR A 152 12.80 19.03 1.29
C TYR A 152 11.65 19.96 1.73
N SER A 153 10.55 19.92 0.99
CA SER A 153 9.30 20.60 1.32
C SER A 153 8.65 20.04 2.59
N SER A 154 7.69 20.76 3.16
CA SER A 154 6.97 20.30 4.36
C SER A 154 6.27 18.96 4.17
N SER A 155 5.67 18.71 2.98
CA SER A 155 5.02 17.44 2.66
C SER A 155 6.00 16.28 2.53
N GLU A 156 7.23 16.53 2.10
CA GLU A 156 8.32 15.53 2.05
C GLU A 156 8.98 15.34 3.43
N VAL A 157 9.00 16.35 4.31
CA VAL A 157 9.53 16.20 5.68
C VAL A 157 8.54 15.45 6.58
N LEU A 158 7.25 15.60 6.34
CA LEU A 158 6.16 14.99 7.11
C LEU A 158 6.34 13.47 7.35
N PRO A 159 6.51 12.61 6.32
CA PRO A 159 6.66 11.18 6.54
C PRO A 159 7.95 10.81 7.27
N LEU A 160 9.03 11.60 7.19
CA LEU A 160 10.25 11.37 7.99
C LEU A 160 9.95 11.55 9.49
N ARG A 161 9.15 12.56 9.82
CA ARG A 161 8.72 12.83 11.19
C ARG A 161 7.72 11.78 11.69
N LEU A 162 6.69 11.47 10.90
CA LEU A 162 5.73 10.40 11.22
C LEU A 162 6.45 9.08 11.48
N GLY A 163 7.40 8.74 10.59
CA GLY A 163 8.35 7.63 10.72
C GLY A 163 8.92 7.50 12.13
N ALA A 164 9.56 8.56 12.59
CA ALA A 164 10.18 8.59 13.91
C ALA A 164 9.17 8.44 15.05
N GLU A 165 8.01 9.08 14.95
CA GLU A 165 6.97 9.05 15.98
C GLU A 165 6.40 7.64 16.18
N TRP A 166 5.90 6.99 15.12
CA TRP A 166 5.32 5.65 15.28
C TRP A 166 6.35 4.61 15.69
N TRP A 167 7.63 4.78 15.32
CA TRP A 167 8.68 3.86 15.74
C TRP A 167 9.02 3.99 17.23
N GLU A 168 9.10 5.21 17.76
CA GLU A 168 9.28 5.41 19.19
C GLU A 168 8.05 4.95 19.99
N ASP A 169 6.84 5.15 19.45
CA ASP A 169 5.60 4.64 20.03
C ASP A 169 5.62 3.11 20.11
N MET A 170 5.93 2.41 19.01
CA MET A 170 6.01 0.94 19.00
C MET A 170 7.00 0.38 20.03
N LYS A 171 8.17 0.99 20.16
CA LYS A 171 9.16 0.59 21.19
C LYS A 171 8.66 0.88 22.60
N ARG A 172 8.04 2.04 22.82
CA ARG A 172 7.50 2.43 24.13
C ARG A 172 6.34 1.52 24.56
N ASP A 173 5.53 1.08 23.61
CA ASP A 173 4.40 0.17 23.80
C ASP A 173 4.85 -1.31 23.95
N GLY A 174 6.17 -1.55 23.99
CA GLY A 174 6.78 -2.83 24.34
C GLY A 174 6.89 -3.82 23.18
N MET A 175 6.99 -3.36 21.93
CA MET A 175 7.26 -4.25 20.79
C MET A 175 8.52 -5.10 21.05
N PRO A 176 8.46 -6.45 20.98
CA PRO A 176 9.61 -7.33 21.18
C PRO A 176 10.77 -7.04 20.22
N ILE A 177 12.01 -7.30 20.65
CA ILE A 177 13.23 -7.04 19.83
C ILE A 177 13.22 -7.87 18.54
N SER A 178 12.77 -9.12 18.61
CA SER A 178 12.55 -10.01 17.46
C SER A 178 11.64 -9.34 16.43
N GLN A 179 10.51 -8.80 16.88
CA GLN A 179 9.55 -8.11 16.05
C GLN A 179 10.09 -6.78 15.52
N GLN A 180 10.80 -5.99 16.33
CA GLN A 180 11.46 -4.76 15.90
C GLN A 180 12.40 -5.01 14.72
N ALA A 181 13.23 -6.07 14.78
CA ALA A 181 14.15 -6.43 13.70
C ALA A 181 13.41 -6.79 12.40
N ARG A 182 12.33 -7.57 12.49
CA ARG A 182 11.50 -7.92 11.33
C ARG A 182 10.76 -6.70 10.76
N PHE A 183 10.29 -5.80 11.62
CA PHE A 183 9.61 -4.58 11.21
C PHE A 183 10.57 -3.63 10.48
N GLU A 184 11.77 -3.42 11.02
CA GLU A 184 12.83 -2.65 10.37
C GLU A 184 13.22 -3.26 9.02
N ALA A 185 13.38 -4.58 8.93
CA ALA A 185 13.67 -5.27 7.68
C ALA A 185 12.57 -5.05 6.64
N ALA A 186 11.30 -5.27 7.00
CA ALA A 186 10.17 -5.06 6.10
C ALA A 186 10.01 -3.60 5.66
N ALA A 187 10.26 -2.64 6.55
CA ALA A 187 10.25 -1.22 6.21
C ALA A 187 11.41 -0.84 5.28
N THR A 188 12.59 -1.41 5.50
CA THR A 188 13.77 -1.24 4.62
C THR A 188 13.48 -1.78 3.22
N GLU A 189 12.93 -2.98 3.12
CA GLU A 189 12.54 -3.57 1.84
C GLU A 189 11.48 -2.73 1.13
N TYR A 190 10.46 -2.24 1.85
CA TYR A 190 9.43 -1.37 1.30
C TYR A 190 10.02 -0.09 0.68
N VAL A 191 10.85 0.67 1.41
CA VAL A 191 11.39 1.93 0.88
C VAL A 191 12.37 1.70 -0.26
N MET A 192 13.09 0.56 -0.28
CA MET A 192 13.97 0.19 -1.39
C MET A 192 13.17 -0.26 -2.62
N ALA A 193 12.01 -0.88 -2.42
CA ALA A 193 11.09 -1.20 -3.50
C ALA A 193 10.55 0.07 -4.18
N GLN A 194 10.29 1.15 -3.42
CA GLN A 194 9.93 2.46 -4.00
C GLN A 194 11.04 3.01 -4.90
N VAL A 195 12.31 2.96 -4.45
CA VAL A 195 13.46 3.35 -5.28
C VAL A 195 13.53 2.51 -6.56
N GLN A 196 13.24 1.22 -6.47
CA GLN A 196 13.22 0.34 -7.64
C GLN A 196 12.12 0.71 -8.64
N THR A 197 10.94 1.11 -8.17
CA THR A 197 9.86 1.65 -9.02
C THR A 197 10.30 2.93 -9.74
N VAL A 198 10.95 3.86 -9.05
CA VAL A 198 11.52 5.09 -9.66
C VAL A 198 12.57 4.74 -10.73
N ARG A 199 13.45 3.76 -10.48
CA ARG A 199 14.42 3.28 -11.49
C ARG A 199 13.75 2.75 -12.74
N TRP A 200 12.61 2.06 -12.59
CA TRP A 200 11.84 1.60 -13.76
C TRP A 200 11.16 2.74 -14.50
N ASN A 201 10.62 3.74 -13.80
CA ASN A 201 10.08 4.95 -14.43
C ASN A 201 11.15 5.67 -15.25
N GLU A 202 12.35 5.85 -14.69
CA GLU A 202 13.49 6.42 -15.42
C GLU A 202 13.86 5.59 -16.66
N GLN A 203 13.98 4.27 -16.52
CA GLN A 203 14.30 3.37 -17.64
C GLN A 203 13.24 3.41 -18.73
N LEU A 204 11.98 3.49 -18.36
CA LEU A 204 10.88 3.63 -19.29
C LEU A 204 10.96 4.97 -20.02
N ALA A 205 11.15 6.08 -19.29
CA ALA A 205 11.25 7.41 -19.88
C ALA A 205 12.45 7.57 -20.82
N LEU A 206 13.62 7.02 -20.45
CA LEU A 206 14.85 7.17 -21.22
C LEU A 206 15.02 6.14 -22.34
N LYS A 207 14.53 4.91 -22.15
CA LYS A 207 14.83 3.76 -23.03
C LYS A 207 13.59 3.07 -23.56
N GLY A 208 12.38 3.49 -23.18
CA GLY A 208 11.13 2.81 -23.55
C GLY A 208 11.06 1.38 -23.01
N LYS A 209 11.78 1.08 -21.92
CA LYS A 209 11.91 -0.29 -21.39
C LYS A 209 11.15 -0.45 -20.08
N ALA A 210 10.04 -1.17 -20.14
CA ALA A 210 9.30 -1.63 -18.96
C ALA A 210 9.98 -2.85 -18.29
N PRO A 211 9.75 -3.10 -16.99
CA PRO A 211 10.14 -4.35 -16.35
C PRO A 211 9.40 -5.55 -16.93
N SER A 212 9.94 -6.75 -16.74
CA SER A 212 9.20 -7.97 -17.03
C SER A 212 8.05 -8.13 -16.03
N LEU A 213 6.97 -8.83 -16.42
CA LEU A 213 5.84 -9.09 -15.53
C LEU A 213 6.25 -9.84 -14.24
N PRO A 214 7.12 -10.88 -14.27
CA PRO A 214 7.62 -11.51 -13.06
C PRO A 214 8.44 -10.58 -12.14
N ASP A 215 9.28 -9.71 -12.72
CA ASP A 215 10.04 -8.73 -11.94
C ASP A 215 9.10 -7.73 -11.27
N TYR A 216 8.13 -7.20 -12.03
CA TYR A 216 7.10 -6.30 -11.53
C TYR A 216 6.34 -6.91 -10.37
N ILE A 217 5.81 -8.14 -10.51
CA ILE A 217 5.06 -8.83 -9.44
C ILE A 217 5.93 -8.98 -8.18
N THR A 218 7.21 -9.32 -8.34
CA THR A 218 8.13 -9.52 -7.21
C THR A 218 8.35 -8.23 -6.43
N VAL A 219 8.65 -7.13 -7.11
CA VAL A 219 8.85 -5.82 -6.45
C VAL A 219 7.53 -5.27 -5.93
N ARG A 220 6.44 -5.39 -6.69
CA ARG A 220 5.12 -4.87 -6.33
C ARG A 220 4.56 -5.51 -5.06
N ARG A 221 4.81 -6.80 -4.84
CA ARG A 221 4.47 -7.51 -3.59
C ARG A 221 5.03 -6.82 -2.34
N VAL A 222 6.21 -6.22 -2.45
CA VAL A 222 6.86 -5.49 -1.37
C VAL A 222 6.46 -4.00 -1.40
N ALA A 223 6.46 -3.38 -2.58
CA ALA A 223 6.17 -1.96 -2.78
C ALA A 223 4.74 -1.57 -2.38
N VAL A 224 3.79 -2.52 -2.31
CA VAL A 224 2.44 -2.23 -1.80
C VAL A 224 2.40 -2.01 -0.28
N GLY A 225 3.46 -2.36 0.45
CA GLY A 225 3.55 -2.15 1.91
C GLY A 225 2.85 -3.23 2.77
N ALA A 226 2.14 -4.17 2.15
CA ALA A 226 1.45 -5.26 2.86
C ALA A 226 2.38 -6.11 3.76
N PRO A 227 3.62 -6.48 3.36
CA PRO A 227 4.52 -7.21 4.26
C PRO A 227 4.81 -6.47 5.57
N LEU A 228 4.96 -5.15 5.53
CA LEU A 228 5.15 -4.34 6.73
C LEU A 228 3.88 -4.30 7.59
N CYS A 229 2.69 -4.19 6.96
CA CYS A 229 1.41 -4.28 7.66
C CYS A 229 1.21 -5.63 8.36
N ILE A 230 1.68 -6.72 7.75
CA ILE A 230 1.63 -8.09 8.31
C ILE A 230 2.45 -8.18 9.60
N VAL A 231 3.67 -7.63 9.63
CA VAL A 231 4.47 -7.57 10.87
C VAL A 231 3.77 -6.71 11.93
N ALA A 232 3.13 -5.61 11.51
CA ALA A 232 2.36 -4.74 12.39
C ALA A 232 1.12 -5.44 12.99
N SER A 233 0.59 -6.50 12.37
CA SER A 233 -0.53 -7.26 12.91
C SER A 233 -0.17 -8.03 14.19
N GLU A 234 1.06 -8.52 14.35
CA GLU A 234 1.51 -9.09 15.62
C GLU A 234 1.54 -8.02 16.73
N TYR A 235 1.93 -6.79 16.37
CA TYR A 235 1.97 -5.66 17.30
C TYR A 235 0.56 -5.28 17.71
N ASP A 236 -0.36 -5.18 16.75
CA ASP A 236 -1.79 -4.97 16.99
C ASP A 236 -2.32 -5.96 18.02
N LEU A 237 -2.10 -7.25 17.78
CA LEU A 237 -2.58 -8.33 18.63
C LEU A 237 -1.83 -8.46 19.96
N GLY A 238 -0.63 -7.89 20.07
CA GLY A 238 0.22 -8.05 21.23
C GLY A 238 0.77 -9.44 21.44
N ILE A 239 1.04 -10.12 20.33
CA ILE A 239 1.63 -11.45 20.30
C ILE A 239 3.06 -11.35 19.75
N ASP A 240 3.88 -12.35 20.04
CA ASP A 240 5.19 -12.56 19.42
C ASP A 240 5.20 -14.01 18.97
N LEU A 241 5.11 -14.24 17.65
CA LEU A 241 5.17 -15.59 17.12
C LEU A 241 6.61 -16.04 16.98
N ASP A 242 6.86 -17.32 17.30
CA ASP A 242 8.17 -17.92 17.11
C ASP A 242 8.60 -17.86 15.64
N ILE A 243 9.89 -17.64 15.42
CA ILE A 243 10.44 -17.52 14.06
C ILE A 243 10.17 -18.78 13.21
N ASP A 244 10.17 -19.96 13.82
CA ASP A 244 9.90 -21.22 13.12
C ASP A 244 8.46 -21.29 12.58
N ILE A 245 7.50 -20.68 13.27
CA ILE A 245 6.11 -20.54 12.80
C ILE A 245 6.06 -19.55 11.63
N LEU A 246 6.74 -18.41 11.75
CA LEU A 246 6.77 -17.39 10.71
C LEU A 246 7.48 -17.84 9.43
N LEU A 247 8.44 -18.75 9.56
CA LEU A 247 9.16 -19.37 8.45
C LEU A 247 8.46 -20.60 7.87
N ASP A 248 7.33 -21.02 8.44
CA ASP A 248 6.56 -22.13 7.90
C ASP A 248 6.10 -21.82 6.46
N PRO A 249 6.28 -22.74 5.49
CA PRO A 249 5.91 -22.49 4.10
C PRO A 249 4.44 -22.10 3.89
N LEU A 250 3.51 -22.60 4.71
CA LEU A 250 2.09 -22.22 4.61
C LEU A 250 1.88 -20.78 5.05
N VAL A 251 2.56 -20.36 6.12
CA VAL A 251 2.49 -18.99 6.65
C VAL A 251 3.09 -18.01 5.65
N GLN A 252 4.29 -18.30 5.11
CA GLN A 252 4.92 -17.46 4.09
C GLN A 252 4.07 -17.37 2.81
N ALA A 253 3.48 -18.49 2.37
CA ALA A 253 2.59 -18.51 1.22
C ALA A 253 1.35 -17.64 1.45
N LEU A 254 0.75 -17.68 2.66
CA LEU A 254 -0.41 -16.85 2.98
C LEU A 254 -0.03 -15.36 2.97
N GLN A 255 1.11 -14.99 3.58
CA GLN A 255 1.60 -13.61 3.58
C GLN A 255 1.84 -13.09 2.16
N ALA A 256 2.44 -13.91 1.28
CA ALA A 256 2.66 -13.57 -0.12
C ALA A 256 1.34 -13.42 -0.89
N ALA A 257 0.40 -14.35 -0.70
CA ALA A 257 -0.90 -14.31 -1.38
C ALA A 257 -1.74 -13.10 -0.95
N VAL A 258 -1.72 -12.73 0.33
CA VAL A 258 -2.37 -11.52 0.85
C VAL A 258 -1.72 -10.26 0.26
N SER A 259 -0.39 -10.22 0.19
CA SER A 259 0.32 -9.08 -0.38
C SER A 259 0.02 -8.90 -1.87
N ASP A 260 0.00 -9.99 -2.65
CA ASP A 260 -0.38 -9.97 -4.06
C ASP A 260 -1.85 -9.54 -4.25
N HIS A 261 -2.76 -10.04 -3.41
CA HIS A 261 -4.16 -9.64 -3.44
C HIS A 261 -4.31 -8.13 -3.19
N VAL A 262 -3.65 -7.58 -2.17
CA VAL A 262 -3.68 -6.14 -1.87
C VAL A 262 -3.14 -5.32 -3.04
N ALA A 263 -1.98 -5.72 -3.58
CA ALA A 263 -1.34 -5.07 -4.71
C ALA A 263 -2.22 -5.03 -5.95
N TRP A 264 -2.80 -6.15 -6.34
CA TRP A 264 -3.52 -6.22 -7.61
C TRP A 264 -4.91 -5.60 -7.51
N ILE A 265 -5.54 -5.63 -6.33
CA ILE A 265 -6.74 -4.80 -6.09
C ILE A 265 -6.43 -3.32 -6.25
N ASN A 266 -5.31 -2.85 -5.70
CA ASN A 266 -4.88 -1.48 -5.88
C ASN A 266 -4.67 -1.19 -7.37
N ASP A 267 -3.84 -1.96 -8.06
CA ASP A 267 -3.55 -1.78 -9.50
C ASP A 267 -4.82 -1.73 -10.36
N ILE A 268 -5.77 -2.65 -10.15
CA ILE A 268 -7.02 -2.71 -10.92
C ILE A 268 -7.83 -1.43 -10.72
N LEU A 269 -8.04 -1.02 -9.46
CA LEU A 269 -8.91 0.11 -9.13
C LEU A 269 -8.23 1.47 -9.34
N SER A 270 -6.91 1.55 -9.19
CA SER A 270 -6.12 2.76 -9.42
C SER A 270 -5.80 2.97 -10.89
N PHE A 271 -5.82 1.92 -11.72
CA PHE A 271 -5.45 1.97 -13.15
C PHE A 271 -6.04 3.17 -13.89
N PRO A 272 -7.35 3.50 -13.81
CA PRO A 272 -7.88 4.65 -14.54
C PRO A 272 -7.24 5.97 -14.09
N LYS A 273 -6.99 6.14 -12.78
CA LYS A 273 -6.34 7.33 -12.21
C LYS A 273 -4.87 7.39 -12.64
N GLU A 274 -4.14 6.32 -12.42
CA GLU A 274 -2.70 6.23 -12.71
C GLU A 274 -2.44 6.46 -14.21
N LEU A 275 -3.24 5.85 -15.08
CA LEU A 275 -3.13 6.05 -16.52
C LEU A 275 -3.38 7.51 -16.94
N ARG A 276 -4.28 8.25 -16.26
CA ARG A 276 -4.47 9.71 -16.50
C ARG A 276 -3.22 10.52 -16.15
N LEU A 277 -2.46 10.07 -15.15
CA LEU A 277 -1.24 10.70 -14.70
C LEU A 277 -0.02 10.25 -15.53
N GLY A 278 -0.20 9.33 -16.48
CA GLY A 278 0.87 8.76 -17.29
C GLY A 278 1.68 7.68 -16.56
N GLU A 279 1.20 7.20 -15.42
CA GLU A 279 1.80 6.10 -14.67
C GLU A 279 1.42 4.77 -15.32
N VAL A 280 2.43 4.00 -15.73
CA VAL A 280 2.22 2.73 -16.46
C VAL A 280 2.86 1.52 -15.78
N LEU A 281 3.50 1.72 -14.62
CA LEU A 281 3.95 0.62 -13.75
C LEU A 281 2.76 0.10 -12.94
N ASN A 282 1.85 -0.55 -13.65
CA ASN A 282 0.60 -1.10 -13.14
C ASN A 282 0.34 -2.45 -13.81
N LEU A 283 -0.20 -3.44 -13.09
CA LEU A 283 -0.47 -4.78 -13.62
C LEU A 283 -1.31 -4.75 -14.92
N VAL A 284 -2.35 -3.91 -14.98
CA VAL A 284 -3.24 -3.79 -16.15
C VAL A 284 -2.48 -3.23 -17.36
N CYS A 285 -1.53 -2.32 -17.14
CA CYS A 285 -0.67 -1.77 -18.18
C CYS A 285 0.36 -2.79 -18.70
N LEU A 286 0.92 -3.61 -17.81
CA LEU A 286 2.03 -4.52 -18.13
C LEU A 286 1.59 -5.85 -18.74
N LEU A 287 0.37 -6.32 -18.45
CA LEU A 287 -0.17 -7.58 -18.98
C LEU A 287 -0.17 -7.65 -20.53
N PRO A 288 -0.61 -6.62 -21.28
CA PRO A 288 -0.51 -6.60 -22.74
C PRO A 288 0.92 -6.66 -23.26
N ILE A 289 1.86 -5.97 -22.58
CA ILE A 289 3.29 -5.93 -22.97
C ILE A 289 3.92 -7.32 -22.86
N HIS A 290 3.58 -8.04 -21.80
CA HIS A 290 4.11 -9.39 -21.57
C HIS A 290 3.68 -10.35 -22.68
N ASN A 291 2.42 -10.28 -23.09
CA ASN A 291 1.86 -11.15 -24.13
C ASN A 291 2.29 -10.75 -25.55
N ASN A 292 2.77 -9.52 -25.74
CA ASN A 292 3.32 -9.04 -27.01
C ASN A 292 4.49 -8.06 -26.79
N PRO A 293 5.74 -8.55 -26.66
CA PRO A 293 6.92 -7.74 -26.37
C PRO A 293 7.20 -6.62 -27.40
N CYS A 294 6.71 -6.76 -28.64
CA CYS A 294 6.82 -5.73 -29.68
C CYS A 294 5.90 -4.51 -29.45
N ALA A 295 4.97 -4.58 -28.49
CA ALA A 295 4.10 -3.47 -28.11
C ALA A 295 4.76 -2.47 -27.16
N ALA A 296 5.93 -2.80 -26.57
CA ALA A 296 6.65 -1.95 -25.62
C ALA A 296 7.07 -0.59 -26.21
N SER A 297 7.39 -0.55 -27.51
CA SER A 297 7.79 0.67 -28.23
C SER A 297 6.62 1.57 -28.67
N GLY A 298 5.38 1.20 -28.36
CA GLY A 298 4.15 1.88 -28.80
C GLY A 298 3.16 2.20 -27.70
N LEU A 299 3.53 2.03 -26.42
CA LEU A 299 2.74 2.52 -25.30
C LEU A 299 2.88 4.03 -25.21
N ASP A 300 2.11 4.73 -26.03
CA ASP A 300 1.64 6.06 -25.68
C ASP A 300 0.34 5.85 -24.88
N PRO A 301 0.35 6.08 -23.54
CA PRO A 301 -0.85 5.97 -22.70
C PRO A 301 -2.00 6.84 -23.22
N ALA A 302 -1.69 7.99 -23.82
CA ALA A 302 -2.66 8.87 -24.44
C ALA A 302 -3.17 8.31 -25.78
N ALA A 303 -2.33 7.70 -26.62
CA ALA A 303 -2.79 7.04 -27.85
C ALA A 303 -3.55 5.73 -27.61
N ALA A 304 -3.30 5.03 -26.50
CA ALA A 304 -4.01 3.81 -26.16
C ALA A 304 -5.41 4.10 -25.54
N LEU A 305 -5.58 5.25 -24.87
CA LEU A 305 -6.87 5.80 -24.45
C LEU A 305 -7.66 6.47 -25.59
N ASN A 306 -6.95 7.13 -26.52
CA ASN A 306 -7.53 7.85 -27.67
C ASN A 306 -7.59 7.02 -28.97
N GLY A 307 -7.04 5.80 -28.96
CA GLY A 307 -6.98 4.91 -30.11
C GLY A 307 -8.30 4.21 -30.39
N ASN A 308 -8.46 3.76 -31.63
CA ASN A 308 -9.63 3.02 -32.13
C ASN A 308 -10.02 1.84 -31.21
N GLU A 309 -11.24 1.31 -31.36
CA GLU A 309 -11.85 0.23 -30.55
C GLU A 309 -10.92 -0.91 -30.10
N GLY A 310 -9.88 -1.25 -30.89
CA GLY A 310 -8.86 -2.24 -30.56
C GLY A 310 -7.93 -1.93 -29.37
N GLY A 311 -7.68 -0.65 -29.05
CA GLY A 311 -6.89 -0.27 -27.85
C GLY A 311 -7.70 -0.43 -26.56
N ARG A 312 -8.98 -0.05 -26.60
CA ARG A 312 -9.92 -0.20 -25.47
C ARG A 312 -10.23 -1.66 -25.16
N SER A 313 -10.35 -2.52 -26.16
CA SER A 313 -10.56 -3.95 -25.95
C SER A 313 -9.36 -4.66 -25.31
N SER A 314 -8.12 -4.19 -25.59
CA SER A 314 -6.89 -4.74 -25.00
C SER A 314 -6.79 -4.50 -23.50
N PHE A 315 -7.03 -3.26 -23.02
CA PHE A 315 -7.00 -2.98 -21.58
C PHE A 315 -8.20 -3.55 -20.82
N GLY A 316 -9.38 -3.63 -21.44
CA GLY A 316 -10.52 -4.35 -20.86
C GLY A 316 -10.19 -5.83 -20.63
N ALA A 317 -9.58 -6.50 -21.63
CA ALA A 317 -9.12 -7.87 -21.47
C ALA A 317 -8.00 -8.00 -20.42
N ALA A 318 -7.08 -7.04 -20.35
CA ALA A 318 -6.03 -7.01 -19.33
C ALA A 318 -6.60 -6.81 -17.91
N ALA A 319 -7.60 -5.95 -17.75
CA ALA A 319 -8.30 -5.75 -16.48
C ALA A 319 -9.07 -7.01 -16.05
N CYS A 320 -9.77 -7.68 -16.98
CA CYS A 320 -10.37 -9.00 -16.72
C CYS A 320 -9.31 -10.01 -16.28
N ARG A 321 -8.15 -10.04 -16.95
CA ARG A 321 -7.07 -10.98 -16.60
C ARG A 321 -6.45 -10.68 -15.24
N ALA A 322 -6.20 -9.40 -14.93
CA ALA A 322 -5.74 -8.97 -13.62
C ALA A 322 -6.75 -9.36 -12.52
N TRP A 323 -8.05 -9.22 -12.82
CA TRP A 323 -9.12 -9.67 -11.94
C TRP A 323 -9.10 -11.18 -11.71
N GLU A 324 -8.99 -12.00 -12.76
CA GLU A 324 -8.87 -13.47 -12.63
C GLU A 324 -7.67 -13.87 -11.75
N MET A 325 -6.53 -13.21 -11.94
CA MET A 325 -5.35 -13.42 -11.10
C MET A 325 -5.65 -13.09 -9.63
N THR A 326 -6.36 -11.99 -9.38
CA THR A 326 -6.71 -11.55 -8.02
C THR A 326 -7.74 -12.47 -7.37
N ALA A 327 -8.76 -12.91 -8.11
CA ALA A 327 -9.74 -13.89 -7.64
C ALA A 327 -9.08 -15.23 -7.29
N SER A 328 -8.13 -15.69 -8.11
CA SER A 328 -7.34 -16.89 -7.80
C SER A 328 -6.52 -16.72 -6.52
N ARG A 329 -5.92 -15.55 -6.29
CA ARG A 329 -5.20 -15.27 -5.03
C ARG A 329 -6.15 -15.21 -3.83
N HIS A 330 -7.36 -14.70 -4.02
CA HIS A 330 -8.38 -14.69 -2.97
C HIS A 330 -8.71 -16.11 -2.50
N GLU A 331 -9.01 -17.01 -3.44
CA GLU A 331 -9.27 -18.43 -3.14
C GLU A 331 -8.06 -19.11 -2.48
N GLU A 332 -6.86 -18.81 -2.95
CA GLU A 332 -5.62 -19.32 -2.36
C GLU A 332 -5.43 -18.83 -0.92
N CYS A 333 -5.73 -17.57 -0.61
CA CYS A 333 -5.69 -17.05 0.76
C CYS A 333 -6.64 -17.84 1.67
N VAL A 334 -7.87 -18.11 1.22
CA VAL A 334 -8.85 -18.90 1.98
C VAL A 334 -8.35 -20.32 2.22
N GLY A 335 -7.83 -20.98 1.16
CA GLY A 335 -7.31 -22.34 1.24
C GLY A 335 -6.08 -22.46 2.14
N LEU A 336 -5.14 -21.52 2.05
CA LEU A 336 -3.95 -21.48 2.89
C LEU A 336 -4.30 -21.23 4.35
N ALA A 337 -5.21 -20.29 4.63
CA ALA A 337 -5.69 -20.05 5.98
C ALA A 337 -6.33 -21.31 6.59
N SER A 338 -7.17 -22.04 5.84
CA SER A 338 -7.73 -23.33 6.30
C SER A 338 -6.62 -24.33 6.61
N ARG A 339 -5.65 -24.50 5.69
CA ARG A 339 -4.54 -25.45 5.86
C ARG A 339 -3.65 -25.12 7.06
N ILE A 340 -3.47 -23.85 7.38
CA ILE A 340 -2.75 -23.43 8.61
C ILE A 340 -3.54 -23.85 9.84
N MET A 341 -4.85 -23.61 9.85
CA MET A 341 -5.72 -24.00 10.97
C MET A 341 -5.85 -25.51 11.14
N ASP A 342 -5.78 -26.27 10.05
CA ASP A 342 -5.84 -27.74 10.06
C ASP A 342 -4.48 -28.38 10.39
N SER A 343 -3.39 -27.61 10.39
CA SER A 343 -2.05 -28.12 10.64
C SER A 343 -1.79 -28.27 12.15
N PRO A 344 -1.52 -29.48 12.68
CA PRO A 344 -1.37 -29.69 14.12
C PRO A 344 -0.22 -28.92 14.77
N HIS A 345 0.90 -28.70 14.06
CA HIS A 345 2.05 -27.99 14.64
C HIS A 345 1.86 -26.48 14.67
N LEU A 346 1.11 -25.92 13.71
CA LEU A 346 0.77 -24.50 13.69
C LEU A 346 -0.39 -24.22 14.65
N SER A 347 -1.50 -24.95 14.54
CA SER A 347 -2.68 -24.78 15.39
C SER A 347 -2.44 -25.04 16.88
N ALA A 348 -1.34 -25.71 17.26
CA ALA A 348 -0.92 -25.85 18.65
C ALA A 348 -0.55 -24.51 19.31
N ASN A 349 -0.15 -23.50 18.54
CA ASN A 349 0.10 -22.16 19.08
C ASN A 349 -1.24 -21.41 19.24
N PRO A 350 -1.56 -20.93 20.46
CA PRO A 350 -2.87 -20.34 20.78
C PRO A 350 -3.16 -19.04 20.03
N ASN A 351 -2.13 -18.38 19.50
CA ASN A 351 -2.26 -17.10 18.80
C ASN A 351 -2.47 -17.27 17.28
N MET A 352 -2.40 -18.50 16.74
CA MET A 352 -2.41 -18.69 15.28
C MET A 352 -3.73 -18.33 14.62
N GLU A 353 -4.86 -18.61 15.26
CA GLU A 353 -6.15 -18.21 14.71
C GLU A 353 -6.24 -16.69 14.58
N ASP A 354 -5.87 -15.96 15.64
CA ASP A 354 -5.91 -14.50 15.65
C ASP A 354 -4.94 -13.90 14.64
N TYR A 355 -3.74 -14.46 14.52
CA TYR A 355 -2.75 -14.04 13.53
C TYR A 355 -3.23 -14.23 12.09
N VAL A 356 -3.73 -15.42 11.75
CA VAL A 356 -4.27 -15.73 10.41
C VAL A 356 -5.42 -14.79 10.07
N ARG A 357 -6.35 -14.58 11.02
CA ARG A 357 -7.47 -13.65 10.84
C ARG A 357 -7.00 -12.21 10.67
N ALA A 358 -5.99 -11.76 11.40
CA ALA A 358 -5.46 -10.40 11.28
C ALA A 358 -4.81 -10.17 9.91
N ILE A 359 -4.05 -11.14 9.40
CA ILE A 359 -3.48 -11.04 8.04
C ILE A 359 -4.59 -11.03 6.98
N CYS A 360 -5.58 -11.93 7.07
CA CYS A 360 -6.71 -11.93 6.13
C CYS A 360 -7.53 -10.63 6.17
N SER A 361 -7.57 -9.97 7.32
CA SER A 361 -8.25 -8.67 7.50
C SER A 361 -7.58 -7.55 6.70
N ILE A 362 -6.27 -7.64 6.40
CA ILE A 362 -5.58 -6.71 5.50
C ILE A 362 -6.17 -6.79 4.08
N ALA A 363 -6.32 -8.01 3.54
CA ALA A 363 -6.90 -8.21 2.21
C ALA A 363 -8.37 -7.74 2.15
N ALA A 364 -9.17 -8.10 3.16
CA ALA A 364 -10.59 -7.74 3.24
C ALA A 364 -10.79 -6.23 3.42
N GLY A 365 -10.03 -5.62 4.33
CA GLY A 365 -10.03 -4.19 4.60
C GLY A 365 -9.63 -3.37 3.38
N ASN A 366 -8.61 -3.83 2.63
CA ASN A 366 -8.14 -3.15 1.43
C ASN A 366 -9.20 -3.16 0.34
N TRP A 367 -9.83 -4.32 0.12
CA TRP A 367 -10.91 -4.47 -0.86
C TRP A 367 -12.10 -3.57 -0.50
N ALA A 368 -12.60 -3.66 0.73
CA ALA A 368 -13.75 -2.86 1.17
C ALA A 368 -13.48 -1.35 1.15
N TRP A 369 -12.29 -0.92 1.59
CA TRP A 369 -11.91 0.48 1.52
C TRP A 369 -11.81 0.97 0.08
N SER A 370 -11.20 0.18 -0.81
CA SER A 370 -11.00 0.57 -2.20
C SER A 370 -12.32 0.77 -2.95
N LEU A 371 -13.37 0.02 -2.61
CA LEU A 371 -14.72 0.20 -3.16
C LEU A 371 -15.47 1.42 -2.59
N LYS A 372 -15.07 1.93 -1.43
CA LYS A 372 -15.75 3.02 -0.72
C LYS A 372 -15.03 4.36 -0.84
N CYS A 373 -13.72 4.36 -1.01
CA CYS A 373 -12.91 5.57 -0.95
C CYS A 373 -13.02 6.41 -2.22
N ASN A 374 -12.89 7.73 -2.07
CA ASN A 374 -12.82 8.66 -3.19
C ASN A 374 -11.39 8.78 -3.77
N ARG A 375 -10.45 7.90 -3.40
CA ARG A 375 -9.07 7.91 -3.93
C ARG A 375 -9.03 7.49 -5.40
N TYR A 376 -9.90 6.55 -5.79
CA TYR A 376 -9.92 5.95 -7.14
C TYR A 376 -11.07 6.48 -8.01
N ILE A 377 -12.14 6.99 -7.38
CA ILE A 377 -13.31 7.54 -8.04
C ILE A 377 -13.16 9.06 -8.06
N ASP A 378 -13.08 9.67 -9.25
CA ASP A 378 -13.11 11.13 -9.35
C ASP A 378 -14.42 11.65 -8.72
N PRO A 379 -14.39 12.74 -7.93
CA PRO A 379 -15.61 13.38 -7.49
C PRO A 379 -16.47 13.72 -8.73
N PRO A 380 -17.80 13.56 -8.67
CA PRO A 380 -18.66 13.94 -9.77
C PRO A 380 -18.36 15.39 -10.15
N ALA A 381 -18.22 15.64 -11.45
CA ALA A 381 -17.99 16.99 -11.97
C ALA A 381 -19.03 17.92 -11.35
N THR A 382 -18.58 18.91 -10.57
CA THR A 382 -19.44 19.98 -10.11
C THR A 382 -20.02 20.65 -11.35
N SER A 383 -21.32 20.54 -11.53
CA SER A 383 -22.04 21.30 -12.55
C SER A 383 -21.93 22.77 -12.18
N GLU A 384 -21.05 23.50 -12.86
CA GLU A 384 -21.20 24.95 -13.03
C GLU A 384 -22.30 25.24 -14.07
#